data_AF-R0C802-F1
#
_entry.id   AF-R0C802-F1
#
_cell.length_a   1.000
_cell.length_b   1.000
_cell.length_c   1.000
_cell.angle_alpha   90.00
_cell.angle_beta   90.00
_cell.angle_gamma   90.00
#
_symmetry.space_group_name_H-M   'P 1'
#
loop_
_entity.id
_entity.type
_entity.pdbx_description
1 polymer ?
#
loop_
_entity_poly.entity_id
_entity_poly.type
_entity_poly.pdbx_seq_one_letter_code
_entity_poly.pdbx_strand_id
1 'polypeptide(L)'
;MKHNVIKKTMISLCAFALCAGLTACSENHEKTAEKFLTSVQTQDFATAMSCMDEDNRLNRVFSAVDGVSVPELDEVYRTFSKQMNEMTFVILGKGVNPGECNVRIKNRDYDTAIKEAMNAAIQSQTETGNNEFSNYAGWLGMGVSQAVLGQEAEETMTISKDSGGIIKTKDNIDFFALLTGDFYSYANLTMTTCTLTNEEQESTYYIAARGDRVMGCIMVDTIMLDLSGATDEEVDLLVEETEKQMRGKKGIYGNATAGEGNITTTVGIDFTQTEQADLITMGLIDGSRGYQEYLSLKTTIEGFESQGMTCVTSPQYK
;
A
#
# COMPACT_ATOMS: atom_id res chain seq x y z
N MET A 1 33.05 73.03 7.85
CA MET A 1 32.60 73.27 6.46
C MET A 1 33.44 72.43 5.51
N LYS A 2 32.76 71.60 4.71
CA LYS A 2 33.18 71.03 3.39
C LYS A 2 34.28 69.95 3.44
N HIS A 3 33.97 68.67 3.19
CA HIS A 3 33.81 68.01 1.86
C HIS A 3 35.16 67.96 1.10
N ASN A 4 35.67 66.86 0.54
CA ASN A 4 35.07 65.75 -0.21
C ASN A 4 36.14 64.65 -0.40
N VAL A 5 35.85 63.35 -0.22
CA VAL A 5 35.42 62.38 -1.25
C VAL A 5 36.48 62.09 -2.34
N ILE A 6 37.12 60.91 -2.24
CA ILE A 6 37.71 60.12 -3.35
C ILE A 6 37.43 58.64 -3.03
N LYS A 7 36.29 58.08 -3.48
CA LYS A 7 36.14 57.09 -4.59
C LYS A 7 36.99 55.81 -4.40
N LYS A 8 36.45 54.65 -3.94
CA LYS A 8 35.74 53.59 -4.72
C LYS A 8 36.30 53.48 -6.16
N THR A 9 36.84 52.37 -6.67
CA THR A 9 36.28 51.00 -6.76
C THR A 9 37.32 50.05 -7.41
N MET A 10 37.18 48.72 -7.20
CA MET A 10 37.43 47.61 -8.14
C MET A 10 38.62 46.63 -7.87
N ILE A 11 38.25 45.34 -7.75
CA ILE A 11 38.92 44.03 -8.03
C ILE A 11 38.47 43.06 -6.90
N SER A 12 37.44 42.23 -7.05
CA SER A 12 37.26 40.99 -7.84
C SER A 12 37.45 39.71 -7.00
N LEU A 13 36.35 38.96 -6.90
CA LEU A 13 36.16 37.48 -6.82
C LEU A 13 37.01 36.56 -5.91
N CYS A 14 36.25 35.73 -5.18
CA CYS A 14 36.51 34.34 -4.74
C CYS A 14 37.52 34.07 -3.62
N ALA A 15 36.98 33.81 -2.42
CA ALA A 15 37.40 32.66 -1.61
C ALA A 15 36.28 32.25 -0.63
N PHE A 16 35.68 31.09 -0.88
CA PHE A 16 35.07 30.25 0.14
C PHE A 16 36.09 30.02 1.26
N ALA A 17 35.73 30.30 2.51
CA ALA A 17 36.37 29.68 3.67
C ALA A 17 35.41 29.71 4.86
N LEU A 18 34.81 28.54 5.10
CA LEU A 18 34.52 27.96 6.42
C LEU A 18 34.37 28.95 7.58
N CYS A 19 33.12 29.21 7.96
CA CYS A 19 32.75 29.24 9.37
C CYS A 19 31.95 27.97 9.70
N ALA A 20 32.50 26.82 9.32
CA ALA A 20 32.21 25.54 9.98
C ALA A 20 33.02 25.50 11.28
N GLY A 21 32.61 26.32 12.24
CA GLY A 21 33.12 26.30 13.60
C GLY A 21 32.46 25.15 14.37
N LEU A 22 33.09 23.99 14.34
CA LEU A 22 33.09 22.94 15.36
C LEU A 22 32.14 23.16 16.54
N THR A 23 30.89 22.75 16.37
CA THR A 23 30.17 22.07 17.44
C THR A 23 29.90 20.66 16.98
N ALA A 24 30.82 19.76 17.31
CA ALA A 24 30.45 18.38 17.64
C ALA A 24 29.58 18.44 18.92
N CYS A 25 28.37 19.01 18.80
CA CYS A 25 27.34 18.94 19.81
C CYS A 25 26.67 17.59 19.61
N SER A 26 26.74 16.73 20.63
CA SER A 26 25.96 15.51 20.76
C SER A 26 24.65 15.58 19.96
N GLU A 27 24.49 14.73 18.96
CA GLU A 27 23.25 14.61 18.19
C GLU A 27 22.08 14.45 19.17
N ASN A 28 21.20 15.45 19.19
CA ASN A 28 20.00 15.43 19.99
C ASN A 28 18.95 14.70 19.14
N HIS A 29 18.53 13.50 19.53
CA HIS A 29 17.59 12.70 18.73
C HIS A 29 16.30 13.48 18.43
N GLU A 30 15.88 14.35 19.36
CA GLU A 30 14.76 15.26 19.20
C GLU A 30 14.96 16.23 18.03
N LYS A 31 16.20 16.68 17.76
CA LYS A 31 16.50 17.53 16.59
C LYS A 31 16.44 16.74 15.29
N THR A 32 16.87 15.48 15.30
CA THR A 32 16.73 14.60 14.12
C THR A 32 15.26 14.32 13.83
N ALA A 33 14.47 13.99 14.86
CA ALA A 33 13.03 13.78 14.75
C ALA A 33 12.33 15.04 14.23
N GLU A 34 12.61 16.20 14.81
CA GLU A 34 12.07 17.49 14.39
C GLU A 34 12.46 17.82 12.95
N LYS A 35 13.73 17.62 12.56
CA LYS A 35 14.20 17.81 11.18
C LYS A 35 13.42 16.92 10.21
N PHE A 36 13.34 15.62 10.49
CA PHE A 36 12.65 14.66 9.63
C PHE A 36 11.15 15.00 9.48
N LEU A 37 10.44 15.19 10.60
CA LEU A 37 9.01 15.47 10.59
C LEU A 37 8.69 16.82 9.95
N THR A 38 9.51 17.84 10.20
CA THR A 38 9.38 19.15 9.53
C THR A 38 9.58 18.99 8.03
N SER A 39 10.61 18.27 7.59
CA SER A 39 10.88 18.04 6.16
C SER A 39 9.75 17.29 5.45
N VAL A 40 9.14 16.30 6.11
CA VAL A 40 7.95 15.62 5.57
C VAL A 40 6.77 16.59 5.44
N GLN A 41 6.49 17.38 6.49
CA GLN A 41 5.39 18.34 6.49
C GLN A 41 5.60 19.48 5.47
N THR A 42 6.83 19.96 5.29
CA THR A 42 7.16 21.03 4.33
C THR A 42 7.47 20.51 2.92
N GLN A 43 7.36 19.19 2.71
CA GLN A 43 7.64 18.51 1.44
C GLN A 43 9.10 18.67 0.96
N ASP A 44 10.03 18.93 1.89
CA ASP A 44 11.47 18.82 1.64
C ASP A 44 11.90 17.35 1.73
N PHE A 45 11.43 16.57 0.76
CA PHE A 45 11.59 15.13 0.77
C PHE A 45 13.04 14.68 0.61
N ALA A 46 13.90 15.45 -0.06
CA ALA A 46 15.34 15.17 -0.12
C ALA A 46 15.95 15.14 1.29
N THR A 47 15.61 16.11 2.13
CA THR A 47 16.06 16.13 3.52
C THR A 47 15.42 15.01 4.34
N ALA A 48 14.13 14.72 4.16
CA ALA A 48 13.46 13.62 4.86
C ALA A 48 14.12 12.27 4.56
N MET A 49 14.38 11.98 3.28
CA MET A 49 15.06 10.75 2.84
C MET A 49 16.47 10.63 3.41
N SER A 50 17.21 11.73 3.55
CA SER A 50 18.55 11.71 4.16
C SER A 50 18.56 11.32 5.66
N CYS A 51 17.40 11.31 6.32
CA CYS A 51 17.29 10.97 7.74
C CYS A 51 16.90 9.51 8.01
N MET A 52 16.58 8.72 6.97
CA MET A 52 16.13 7.33 7.10
C MET A 52 17.01 6.36 6.30
N ASP A 53 16.91 5.06 6.58
CA ASP A 53 17.64 4.03 5.83
C ASP A 53 17.35 4.13 4.32
N GLU A 54 18.33 3.82 3.48
CA GLU A 54 18.19 3.86 2.01
C GLU A 54 17.12 2.89 1.49
N ASP A 55 16.90 1.77 2.18
CA ASP A 55 15.91 0.75 1.82
C ASP A 55 14.49 1.06 2.33
N ASN A 56 14.29 2.19 3.02
CA ASN A 56 12.98 2.58 3.50
C ASN A 56 12.02 2.79 2.32
N ARG A 57 10.84 2.18 2.40
CA ARG A 57 9.85 2.22 1.31
C ARG A 57 9.35 3.64 1.01
N LEU A 58 9.43 4.56 1.97
CA LEU A 58 9.08 5.95 1.74
C LEU A 58 10.07 6.68 0.82
N ASN A 59 11.32 6.24 0.71
CA ASN A 59 12.26 6.82 -0.26
C ASN A 59 11.68 6.72 -1.67
N ARG A 60 11.10 5.56 -2.00
CA ARG A 60 10.43 5.33 -3.29
C ARG A 60 9.22 6.23 -3.48
N VAL A 61 8.35 6.33 -2.46
CA VAL A 61 7.14 7.16 -2.51
C VAL A 61 7.50 8.62 -2.73
N PHE A 62 8.44 9.13 -1.93
CA PHE A 62 8.86 10.53 -1.99
C PHE A 62 9.63 10.88 -3.27
N SER A 63 10.41 9.94 -3.82
CA SER A 63 11.11 10.15 -5.09
C SER A 63 10.17 10.35 -6.28
N ALA A 64 8.91 9.90 -6.21
CA ALA A 64 7.91 10.07 -7.27
C ALA A 64 7.50 11.55 -7.48
N VAL A 65 7.82 12.43 -6.53
CA VAL A 65 7.55 13.87 -6.62
C VAL A 65 8.45 14.55 -7.64
N ASP A 66 9.74 14.23 -7.63
CA ASP A 66 10.76 14.85 -8.49
C ASP A 66 11.12 14.01 -9.72
N GLY A 67 10.58 12.79 -9.83
CA GLY A 67 10.93 11.88 -10.92
C GLY A 67 10.03 10.66 -11.02
N VAL A 68 10.53 9.66 -11.74
CA VAL A 68 9.88 8.35 -11.91
C VAL A 68 10.42 7.40 -10.87
N SER A 69 9.53 6.73 -10.13
CA SER A 69 9.89 5.76 -9.10
C SER A 69 9.31 4.39 -9.42
N VAL A 70 7.98 4.26 -9.35
CA VAL A 70 7.21 3.11 -9.83
C VAL A 70 6.17 3.67 -10.79
N PRO A 71 6.41 3.64 -12.12
CA PRO A 71 5.57 4.32 -13.10
C PRO A 71 4.06 4.09 -12.91
N GLU A 72 3.68 2.86 -12.55
CA GLU A 72 2.29 2.44 -12.33
C GLU A 72 1.63 3.11 -11.11
N LEU A 73 2.41 3.50 -10.10
CA LEU A 73 1.94 4.06 -8.83
C LEU A 73 2.38 5.50 -8.58
N ASP A 74 3.19 6.09 -9.45
CA ASP A 74 3.79 7.41 -9.24
C ASP A 74 2.75 8.52 -9.05
N GLU A 75 1.59 8.46 -9.71
CA GLU A 75 0.51 9.43 -9.50
C GLU A 75 -0.14 9.30 -8.11
N VAL A 76 -0.32 8.06 -7.64
CA VAL A 76 -0.79 7.77 -6.28
C VAL A 76 0.21 8.34 -5.27
N TYR A 77 1.50 8.06 -5.46
CA TYR A 77 2.57 8.53 -4.57
C TYR A 77 2.69 10.05 -4.55
N ARG A 78 2.53 10.72 -5.70
CA ARG A 78 2.48 12.19 -5.77
C ARG A 78 1.28 12.75 -5.02
N THR A 79 0.12 12.14 -5.17
CA THR A 79 -1.10 12.56 -4.47
C THR A 79 -0.94 12.44 -2.95
N PHE A 80 -0.48 11.28 -2.48
CA PHE A 80 -0.18 11.05 -1.07
C PHE A 80 0.86 12.05 -0.54
N SER A 81 1.97 12.21 -1.24
CA SER A 81 3.06 13.12 -0.83
C SER A 81 2.58 14.57 -0.74
N LYS A 82 1.68 14.99 -1.65
CA LYS A 82 1.08 16.33 -1.62
C LYS A 82 0.22 16.56 -0.37
N GLN A 83 -0.46 15.53 0.13
CA GLN A 83 -1.32 15.62 1.32
C GLN A 83 -0.52 15.59 2.64
N MET A 84 0.76 15.21 2.62
CA MET A 84 1.61 15.20 3.81
C MET A 84 1.81 16.58 4.45
N ASN A 85 1.54 17.67 3.73
CA ASN A 85 1.59 19.02 4.30
C ASN A 85 0.48 19.31 5.32
N GLU A 86 -0.57 18.50 5.35
CA GLU A 86 -1.65 18.59 6.34
C GLU A 86 -1.34 17.80 7.62
N MET A 87 -0.32 16.94 7.60
CA MET A 87 0.15 16.23 8.79
C MET A 87 0.62 17.25 9.83
N THR A 88 0.24 17.03 11.09
CA THR A 88 0.74 17.82 12.23
C THR A 88 1.44 16.91 13.22
N PHE A 89 2.49 17.42 13.86
CA PHE A 89 3.23 16.68 14.86
C PHE A 89 3.64 17.54 16.07
N VAL A 90 3.91 16.86 17.19
CA VAL A 90 4.50 17.43 18.40
C VAL A 90 5.62 16.50 18.87
N ILE A 91 6.80 17.06 19.16
CA ILE A 91 7.87 16.33 19.85
C ILE A 91 7.54 16.33 21.35
N LEU A 92 7.31 15.16 21.93
CA LEU A 92 7.00 15.00 23.35
C LEU A 92 8.26 14.91 24.21
N GLY A 93 9.40 14.60 23.58
CA GLY A 93 10.71 14.54 24.22
C GLY A 93 11.34 13.16 24.12
N LYS A 94 12.24 12.84 25.04
CA LYS A 94 12.97 11.57 25.06
C LYS A 94 12.05 10.39 25.35
N GLY A 95 12.29 9.28 24.67
CA GLY A 95 11.70 7.99 25.01
C GLY A 95 12.38 7.34 26.23
N VAL A 96 12.01 6.09 26.50
CA VAL A 96 12.48 5.34 27.67
C VAL A 96 13.94 4.95 27.50
N ASN A 97 14.34 4.55 26.29
CA ASN A 97 15.68 4.08 26.00
C ASN A 97 16.55 5.15 25.30
N PRO A 98 17.88 5.08 25.48
CA PRO A 98 18.79 5.95 24.73
C PRO A 98 18.63 5.74 23.22
N GLY A 99 18.31 6.80 22.48
CA GLY A 99 18.02 6.70 21.04
C GLY A 99 16.56 7.00 20.71
N GLU A 100 15.68 6.98 21.71
CA GLU A 100 14.25 7.12 21.49
C GLU A 100 13.77 8.58 21.62
N CYS A 101 12.78 8.93 20.79
CA CYS A 101 12.06 10.19 20.82
C CYS A 101 10.56 9.93 20.71
N ASN A 102 9.78 10.37 21.69
CA ASN A 102 8.33 10.26 21.65
C ASN A 102 7.74 11.39 20.84
N VAL A 103 6.82 11.07 19.96
CA VAL A 103 6.16 12.02 19.07
C VAL A 103 4.66 11.79 19.09
N ARG A 104 3.91 12.86 18.89
CA ARG A 104 2.48 12.81 18.65
C ARG A 104 2.20 13.27 17.24
N ILE A 105 1.44 12.51 16.47
CA ILE A 105 1.15 12.78 15.06
C ILE A 105 -0.34 12.70 14.82
N LYS A 106 -0.84 13.62 14.00
CA LYS A 106 -2.16 13.54 13.37
C LYS A 106 -1.97 13.64 11.87
N ASN A 107 -2.49 12.66 11.14
CA ASN A 107 -2.51 12.65 9.68
C ASN A 107 -3.87 12.12 9.19
N ARG A 108 -4.07 12.07 7.86
CA ARG A 108 -5.20 11.41 7.24
C ARG A 108 -5.17 9.90 7.51
N ASP A 109 -6.32 9.28 7.70
CA ASP A 109 -6.48 7.83 7.84
C ASP A 109 -6.57 7.20 6.44
N TYR A 110 -5.40 6.83 5.90
CA TYR A 110 -5.31 6.21 4.58
C TYR A 110 -5.69 4.73 4.63
N ASP A 111 -5.43 4.02 5.74
CA ASP A 111 -5.76 2.60 5.84
C ASP A 111 -7.24 2.33 5.63
N THR A 112 -8.09 3.05 6.36
CA THR A 112 -9.55 2.88 6.27
C THR A 112 -10.03 3.21 4.86
N ALA A 113 -9.62 4.36 4.32
CA ALA A 113 -10.07 4.80 3.00
C ALA A 113 -9.60 3.87 1.86
N ILE A 114 -8.39 3.32 1.95
CA ILE A 114 -7.88 2.38 0.94
C ILE A 114 -8.59 1.03 1.05
N LYS A 115 -8.85 0.52 2.27
CA LYS A 115 -9.64 -0.71 2.47
C LYS A 115 -11.05 -0.57 1.90
N GLU A 116 -11.71 0.56 2.16
CA GLU A 116 -13.03 0.87 1.60
C GLU A 116 -13.01 0.92 0.06
N ALA A 117 -12.02 1.61 -0.53
CA ALA A 117 -11.88 1.72 -1.97
C ALA A 117 -11.57 0.36 -2.63
N MET A 118 -10.71 -0.47 -2.02
CA MET A 118 -10.41 -1.81 -2.50
C MET A 118 -11.66 -2.70 -2.46
N ASN A 119 -12.41 -2.69 -1.35
CA ASN A 119 -13.63 -3.47 -1.20
C ASN A 119 -14.70 -3.06 -2.23
N ALA A 120 -14.87 -1.76 -2.46
CA ALA A 120 -15.78 -1.26 -3.50
C ALA A 120 -15.36 -1.72 -4.90
N ALA A 121 -14.06 -1.69 -5.20
CA ALA A 121 -13.52 -2.17 -6.47
C ALA A 121 -13.70 -3.69 -6.65
N ILE A 122 -13.54 -4.48 -5.57
CA ILE A 122 -13.81 -5.92 -5.57
C ILE A 122 -15.28 -6.16 -5.93
N GLN A 123 -16.20 -5.54 -5.19
CA GLN A 123 -17.63 -5.68 -5.40
C GLN A 123 -18.01 -5.33 -6.84
N SER A 124 -17.58 -4.16 -7.31
CA SER A 124 -17.87 -3.63 -8.64
C SER A 124 -17.38 -4.57 -9.75
N GLN A 125 -16.14 -5.05 -9.66
CA GLN A 125 -15.60 -5.98 -10.65
C GLN A 125 -16.29 -7.35 -10.60
N THR A 126 -16.66 -7.85 -9.42
CA THR A 126 -17.42 -9.10 -9.29
C THR A 126 -18.81 -9.00 -9.89
N GLU A 127 -19.53 -7.91 -9.64
CA GLU A 127 -20.92 -7.73 -10.09
C GLU A 127 -21.03 -7.44 -11.58
N THR A 128 -20.07 -6.71 -12.17
CA THR A 128 -20.21 -6.23 -13.55
C THR A 128 -19.15 -6.78 -14.52
N GLY A 129 -18.16 -7.53 -14.05
CA GLY A 129 -17.04 -8.01 -14.88
C GLY A 129 -16.14 -6.86 -15.41
N ASN A 130 -16.14 -5.70 -14.76
CA ASN A 130 -15.25 -4.60 -15.13
C ASN A 130 -13.80 -4.86 -14.69
N ASN A 131 -12.95 -3.84 -14.65
CA ASN A 131 -11.55 -3.97 -14.24
C ASN A 131 -11.18 -3.13 -13.01
N GLU A 132 -12.16 -2.69 -12.20
CA GLU A 132 -11.91 -1.76 -11.12
C GLU A 132 -10.94 -2.32 -10.08
N PHE A 133 -11.05 -3.61 -9.70
CA PHE A 133 -10.12 -4.22 -8.73
C PHE A 133 -8.75 -4.51 -9.33
N SER A 134 -8.70 -5.08 -10.55
CA SER A 134 -7.44 -5.36 -11.25
C SER A 134 -6.66 -4.07 -11.59
N ASN A 135 -7.36 -2.93 -11.72
CA ASN A 135 -6.78 -1.59 -11.77
C ASN A 135 -6.36 -1.12 -10.36
N TYR A 136 -5.31 -1.73 -9.82
CA TYR A 136 -4.86 -1.47 -8.45
C TYR A 136 -4.39 -0.05 -8.19
N ALA A 137 -3.83 0.63 -9.20
CA ALA A 137 -3.50 2.04 -9.12
C ALA A 137 -4.77 2.90 -8.95
N GLY A 138 -5.87 2.53 -9.62
CA GLY A 138 -7.15 3.23 -9.57
C GLY A 138 -7.77 3.24 -8.18
N TRP A 139 -8.01 2.08 -7.57
CA TRP A 139 -8.63 2.03 -6.24
C TRP A 139 -7.69 2.50 -5.13
N LEU A 140 -6.37 2.27 -5.25
CA LEU A 140 -5.41 2.82 -4.29
C LEU A 140 -5.39 4.35 -4.34
N GLY A 141 -5.37 4.93 -5.55
CA GLY A 141 -5.45 6.38 -5.76
C GLY A 141 -6.75 6.98 -5.24
N MET A 142 -7.88 6.29 -5.43
CA MET A 142 -9.17 6.69 -4.87
C MET A 142 -9.12 6.75 -3.34
N GLY A 143 -8.63 5.69 -2.68
CA GLY A 143 -8.46 5.66 -1.23
C GLY A 143 -7.57 6.81 -0.71
N VAL A 144 -6.44 7.07 -1.37
CA VAL A 144 -5.56 8.19 -1.03
C VAL A 144 -6.27 9.55 -1.17
N SER A 145 -7.02 9.74 -2.26
CA SER A 145 -7.73 11.00 -2.50
C SER A 145 -8.87 11.26 -1.51
N GLN A 146 -9.51 10.20 -1.00
CA GLN A 146 -10.68 10.27 -0.13
C GLN A 146 -10.36 10.18 1.35
N ALA A 147 -9.13 9.80 1.72
CA ALA A 147 -8.68 9.70 3.11
C ALA A 147 -8.95 10.99 3.88
N VAL A 148 -9.64 10.91 5.01
CA VAL A 148 -9.96 12.07 5.87
C VAL A 148 -9.01 12.16 7.04
N LEU A 149 -8.90 13.33 7.70
CA LEU A 149 -8.08 13.47 8.90
C LEU A 149 -8.49 12.46 9.98
N GLY A 150 -7.55 11.62 10.40
CA GLY A 150 -7.70 10.62 11.44
C GLY A 150 -7.54 11.21 12.84
N GLN A 151 -7.45 10.31 13.81
CA GLN A 151 -7.17 10.67 15.21
C GLN A 151 -5.69 10.98 15.41
N GLU A 152 -5.40 11.79 16.41
CA GLU A 152 -4.03 12.00 16.87
C GLU A 152 -3.59 10.80 17.71
N ALA A 153 -2.38 10.31 17.50
CA ALA A 153 -1.79 9.22 18.28
C ALA A 153 -0.30 9.47 18.55
N GLU A 154 0.26 8.72 19.50
CA GLU A 154 1.65 8.83 19.91
C GLU A 154 2.43 7.60 19.46
N GLU A 155 3.67 7.81 19.04
CA GLU A 155 4.63 6.73 18.90
C GLU A 155 6.05 7.12 19.32
N THR A 156 6.88 6.09 19.49
CA THR A 156 8.30 6.20 19.78
C THR A 156 9.12 6.03 18.51
N MET A 157 9.89 7.06 18.16
CA MET A 157 10.90 7.01 17.11
C MET A 157 12.23 6.51 17.68
N THR A 158 12.81 5.46 17.10
CA THR A 158 14.15 4.96 17.43
C THR A 158 15.18 5.51 16.46
N ILE A 159 16.10 6.34 16.96
CA ILE A 159 17.16 6.99 16.17
C ILE A 159 18.51 6.38 16.56
N SER A 160 19.19 5.80 15.58
CA SER A 160 20.42 5.05 15.81
C SER A 160 21.63 5.99 15.94
N LYS A 161 22.31 5.92 17.08
CA LYS A 161 23.56 6.65 17.34
C LYS A 161 24.73 6.15 16.47
N ASP A 162 24.75 4.85 16.20
CA ASP A 162 25.87 4.20 15.50
C ASP A 162 25.86 4.46 13.98
N SER A 163 24.78 5.03 13.46
CA SER A 163 24.59 5.35 12.04
C SER A 163 24.50 6.87 11.80
N GLY A 164 25.01 7.70 12.71
CA GLY A 164 25.00 9.17 12.54
C GLY A 164 23.61 9.78 12.60
N GLY A 165 22.74 9.25 13.47
CA GLY A 165 21.40 9.80 13.69
C GLY A 165 20.37 9.39 12.62
N ILE A 166 20.55 8.24 11.97
CA ILE A 166 19.58 7.71 10.99
C ILE A 166 18.42 6.98 11.70
N ILE A 167 17.21 7.18 11.18
CA ILE A 167 15.97 6.48 11.57
C ILE A 167 15.94 5.13 10.87
N LYS A 168 16.12 4.04 11.64
CA LYS A 168 16.18 2.69 11.07
C LYS A 168 14.80 2.13 10.78
N THR A 169 14.58 1.65 9.56
CA THR A 169 13.28 1.16 9.09
C THR A 169 12.71 0.07 10.00
N LYS A 170 13.54 -0.94 10.29
CA LYS A 170 13.13 -2.12 11.09
C LYS A 170 12.73 -1.78 12.53
N ASP A 171 13.24 -0.69 13.09
CA ASP A 171 13.02 -0.28 14.48
C ASP A 171 11.89 0.76 14.60
N ASN A 172 11.26 1.13 13.48
CA ASN A 172 10.32 2.26 13.38
C ASN A 172 9.10 1.93 12.50
N ILE A 173 8.76 0.65 12.29
CA ILE A 173 7.63 0.28 11.42
C ILE A 173 6.33 0.94 11.89
N ASP A 174 6.02 0.87 13.18
CA ASP A 174 4.81 1.44 13.76
C ASP A 174 4.81 2.97 13.69
N PHE A 175 5.98 3.60 13.88
CA PHE A 175 6.14 5.03 13.65
C PHE A 175 5.86 5.42 12.20
N PHE A 176 6.39 4.68 11.21
CA PHE A 176 6.15 4.98 9.79
C PHE A 176 4.69 4.72 9.41
N ALA A 177 4.05 3.70 9.98
CA ALA A 177 2.61 3.51 9.85
C ALA A 177 1.86 4.72 10.40
N LEU A 178 2.10 5.13 11.65
CA LEU A 178 1.45 6.31 12.23
C LEU A 178 1.69 7.59 11.42
N LEU A 179 2.95 7.87 11.05
CA LEU A 179 3.36 9.05 10.28
C LEU A 179 2.52 9.19 9.01
N THR A 180 2.20 8.07 8.38
CA THR A 180 1.62 8.02 7.04
C THR A 180 0.14 7.64 7.06
N GLY A 181 -0.52 7.61 8.23
CA GLY A 181 -1.88 7.08 8.33
C GLY A 181 -2.01 5.67 7.77
N ASP A 182 -0.94 4.89 7.95
CA ASP A 182 -0.65 3.55 7.45
C ASP A 182 -0.53 3.39 5.92
N PHE A 183 -0.41 4.48 5.15
CA PHE A 183 -0.04 4.36 3.73
C PHE A 183 1.29 3.61 3.54
N TYR A 184 2.19 3.66 4.53
CA TYR A 184 3.44 2.90 4.55
C TYR A 184 3.26 1.41 4.27
N SER A 185 2.18 0.81 4.79
CA SER A 185 1.85 -0.60 4.56
C SER A 185 1.51 -0.92 3.11
N TYR A 186 1.16 0.08 2.29
CA TYR A 186 0.80 -0.06 0.88
C TYR A 186 1.91 0.37 -0.08
N ALA A 187 3.03 0.90 0.42
CA ALA A 187 4.16 1.34 -0.42
C ALA A 187 4.86 0.19 -1.18
N ASN A 188 4.50 -1.05 -0.86
CA ASN A 188 4.90 -2.28 -1.55
C ASN A 188 3.69 -3.13 -2.00
N LEU A 189 2.55 -2.49 -2.28
CA LEU A 189 1.36 -3.15 -2.80
C LEU A 189 1.64 -3.76 -4.19
N THR A 190 1.30 -5.04 -4.35
CA THR A 190 1.33 -5.71 -5.66
C THR A 190 -0.05 -6.23 -6.06
N MET A 191 -0.25 -6.35 -7.36
CA MET A 191 -1.31 -7.10 -8.01
C MET A 191 -0.68 -8.28 -8.75
N THR A 192 -1.11 -9.49 -8.43
CA THR A 192 -0.71 -10.72 -9.12
C THR A 192 -1.88 -11.26 -9.92
N THR A 193 -1.67 -11.48 -11.21
CA THR A 193 -2.63 -12.16 -12.08
C THR A 193 -2.15 -13.57 -12.37
N CYS A 194 -2.95 -14.58 -12.03
CA CYS A 194 -2.66 -15.98 -12.36
C CYS A 194 -3.72 -16.53 -13.32
N THR A 195 -3.31 -17.19 -14.39
CA THR A 195 -4.23 -17.72 -15.40
C THR A 195 -3.98 -19.20 -15.70
N LEU A 196 -5.08 -19.91 -15.98
CA LEU A 196 -5.10 -21.29 -16.49
C LEU A 196 -6.09 -21.34 -17.65
N THR A 197 -5.70 -22.00 -18.75
CA THR A 197 -6.58 -22.24 -19.89
C THR A 197 -6.33 -23.65 -20.40
N ASN A 198 -7.36 -24.48 -20.40
CA ASN A 198 -7.35 -25.81 -21.01
C ASN A 198 -8.71 -26.07 -21.72
N GLU A 199 -8.93 -27.28 -22.24
CA GLU A 199 -10.14 -27.60 -23.01
C GLU A 199 -11.43 -27.60 -22.17
N GLU A 200 -11.33 -27.77 -20.85
CA GLU A 200 -12.47 -27.93 -19.93
C GLU A 200 -12.71 -26.68 -19.08
N GLN A 201 -11.70 -25.83 -18.90
CA GLN A 201 -11.73 -24.73 -17.93
C GLN A 201 -10.83 -23.56 -18.35
N GLU A 202 -11.32 -22.36 -18.07
CA GLU A 202 -10.54 -21.13 -18.03
C GLU A 202 -10.64 -20.51 -16.64
N SER A 203 -9.51 -20.21 -16.02
CA SER A 203 -9.45 -19.57 -14.71
C SER A 203 -8.54 -18.35 -14.72
N THR A 204 -9.00 -17.27 -14.11
CA THR A 204 -8.21 -16.06 -13.88
C THR A 204 -8.36 -15.60 -12.43
N TYR A 205 -7.23 -15.39 -11.77
CA TYR A 205 -7.14 -14.90 -10.40
C TYR A 205 -6.45 -13.55 -10.40
N TYR A 206 -7.05 -12.54 -9.78
CA TYR A 206 -6.43 -11.25 -9.48
C TYR A 206 -6.21 -11.19 -7.97
N ILE A 207 -4.98 -10.95 -7.51
CA ILE A 207 -4.60 -11.04 -6.10
C ILE A 207 -3.87 -9.77 -5.69
N ALA A 208 -4.47 -8.97 -4.82
CA ALA A 208 -3.84 -7.80 -4.23
C ALA A 208 -3.13 -8.18 -2.93
N ALA A 209 -1.87 -7.77 -2.75
CA ALA A 209 -1.09 -8.09 -1.55
C ALA A 209 -0.19 -6.93 -1.09
N ARG A 210 0.02 -6.82 0.23
CA ARG A 210 1.02 -5.93 0.85
C ARG A 210 2.23 -6.75 1.25
N GLY A 211 3.28 -6.73 0.43
CA GLY A 211 4.38 -7.68 0.58
C GLY A 211 3.87 -9.11 0.41
N ASP A 212 4.03 -9.96 1.43
CA ASP A 212 3.56 -11.34 1.39
C ASP A 212 2.12 -11.52 1.88
N ARG A 213 1.47 -10.48 2.41
CA ARG A 213 0.10 -10.59 2.95
C ARG A 213 -0.93 -10.31 1.86
N VAL A 214 -1.72 -11.32 1.48
CA VAL A 214 -2.88 -11.13 0.60
C VAL A 214 -3.96 -10.30 1.31
N MET A 215 -4.48 -9.30 0.61
CA MET A 215 -5.49 -8.36 1.10
C MET A 215 -6.84 -8.54 0.39
N GLY A 216 -6.83 -8.86 -0.90
CA GLY A 216 -8.04 -9.09 -1.67
C GLY A 216 -7.79 -10.02 -2.86
N CYS A 217 -8.85 -10.68 -3.32
CA CYS A 217 -8.79 -11.57 -4.47
C CYS A 217 -10.07 -11.49 -5.30
N ILE A 218 -9.95 -11.61 -6.62
CA ILE A 218 -11.06 -11.98 -7.51
C ILE A 218 -10.69 -13.24 -8.25
N MET A 219 -11.59 -14.22 -8.23
CA MET A 219 -11.48 -15.49 -8.92
C MET A 219 -12.55 -15.52 -10.00
N VAL A 220 -12.16 -15.73 -11.25
CA VAL A 220 -13.05 -15.89 -12.40
C VAL A 220 -12.81 -17.29 -12.96
N ASP A 221 -13.77 -18.18 -12.78
CA ASP A 221 -13.70 -19.57 -13.25
C ASP A 221 -14.81 -19.81 -14.27
N THR A 222 -14.42 -20.11 -15.51
CA THR A 222 -15.31 -20.54 -16.59
C THR A 222 -15.15 -22.04 -16.79
N ILE A 223 -16.21 -22.79 -16.55
CA ILE A 223 -16.25 -24.24 -16.77
C ILE A 223 -17.02 -24.50 -18.06
N MET A 224 -16.42 -25.24 -18.98
CA MET A 224 -17.07 -25.69 -20.21
C MET A 224 -18.02 -26.84 -19.87
N LEU A 225 -19.29 -26.70 -20.24
CA LEU A 225 -20.36 -27.64 -19.90
C LEU A 225 -21.18 -27.98 -21.15
N ASP A 226 -21.53 -29.25 -21.30
CA ASP A 226 -22.54 -29.65 -22.28
C ASP A 226 -23.94 -29.31 -21.75
N LEU A 227 -24.44 -28.13 -22.13
CA LEU A 227 -25.78 -27.65 -21.80
C LEU A 227 -26.81 -27.98 -22.89
N SER A 228 -26.47 -28.79 -23.90
CA SER A 228 -27.32 -29.03 -25.09
C SER A 228 -28.67 -29.72 -24.80
N GLY A 229 -28.90 -30.16 -23.56
CA GLY A 229 -30.16 -30.72 -23.09
C GLY A 229 -30.83 -29.97 -21.94
N ALA A 230 -30.27 -28.86 -21.47
CA ALA A 230 -30.85 -28.07 -20.37
C ALA A 230 -31.85 -27.04 -20.90
N THR A 231 -32.93 -26.84 -20.14
CA THR A 231 -33.88 -25.73 -20.36
C THR A 231 -33.33 -24.42 -19.78
N ASP A 232 -33.80 -23.28 -20.28
CA ASP A 232 -33.42 -21.96 -19.74
C ASP A 232 -33.69 -21.87 -18.23
N GLU A 233 -34.79 -22.45 -17.74
CA GLU A 233 -35.14 -22.48 -16.32
C GLU A 233 -34.15 -23.30 -15.47
N GLU A 234 -33.63 -24.41 -16.00
CA GLU A 234 -32.61 -25.21 -15.31
C GLU A 234 -31.27 -24.49 -15.25
N VAL A 235 -30.93 -23.71 -16.28
CA VAL A 235 -29.73 -22.87 -16.32
C VAL A 235 -29.85 -21.72 -15.32
N ASP A 236 -31.01 -21.04 -15.28
CA ASP A 236 -31.27 -19.95 -14.32
C ASP A 236 -31.20 -20.44 -12.87
N LEU A 237 -31.76 -21.62 -12.57
CA LEU A 237 -31.70 -22.24 -11.24
C LEU A 237 -30.27 -22.57 -10.81
N LEU A 238 -29.43 -23.02 -11.75
CA LEU A 238 -28.02 -23.32 -11.50
C LEU A 238 -27.22 -22.05 -11.18
N VAL A 239 -27.46 -20.98 -11.93
CA VAL A 239 -26.90 -19.64 -11.66
C VAL A 239 -27.33 -19.16 -10.28
N GLU A 240 -28.63 -19.20 -9.97
CA GLU A 240 -29.17 -18.70 -8.71
C GLU A 240 -28.60 -19.46 -7.50
N GLU A 241 -28.52 -20.79 -7.57
CA GLU A 241 -27.98 -21.61 -6.48
C GLU A 241 -26.47 -21.41 -6.30
N THR A 242 -25.73 -21.16 -7.39
CA THR A 242 -24.30 -20.81 -7.32
C THR A 242 -24.10 -19.48 -6.59
N GLU A 243 -24.86 -18.45 -6.97
CA GLU A 243 -24.81 -17.14 -6.31
C GLU A 243 -25.18 -17.21 -4.82
N LYS A 244 -26.19 -18.02 -4.49
CA LYS A 244 -26.71 -18.15 -3.12
C LYS A 244 -25.66 -18.64 -2.12
N GLN A 245 -24.66 -19.41 -2.55
CA GLN A 245 -23.57 -19.85 -1.67
C GLN A 245 -22.71 -18.69 -1.16
N MET A 246 -22.67 -17.58 -1.90
CA MET A 246 -21.85 -16.41 -1.63
C MET A 246 -22.64 -15.27 -0.95
N ARG A 247 -23.97 -15.30 -1.01
CA ARG A 247 -24.83 -14.23 -0.48
C ARG A 247 -24.74 -14.09 1.04
N GLY A 248 -24.72 -12.84 1.50
CA GLY A 248 -24.86 -12.48 2.91
C GLY A 248 -23.60 -12.65 3.75
N LYS A 249 -22.46 -12.99 3.14
CA LYS A 249 -21.16 -13.09 3.81
C LYS A 249 -20.40 -11.78 3.67
N LYS A 250 -19.93 -11.23 4.79
CA LYS A 250 -19.24 -9.94 4.79
C LYS A 250 -17.90 -10.08 4.06
N GLY A 251 -17.63 -9.17 3.12
CA GLY A 251 -16.39 -9.15 2.35
C GLY A 251 -16.31 -10.22 1.27
N ILE A 252 -17.39 -10.96 1.01
CA ILE A 252 -17.47 -11.93 -0.09
C ILE A 252 -18.59 -11.51 -1.03
N TYR A 253 -18.26 -11.42 -2.31
CA TYR A 253 -19.18 -11.09 -3.40
C TYR A 253 -19.17 -12.23 -4.40
N GLY A 254 -20.33 -12.51 -4.99
CA GLY A 254 -20.50 -13.62 -5.90
C GLY A 254 -21.41 -13.24 -7.05
N ASN A 255 -21.04 -13.70 -8.24
CA ASN A 255 -21.82 -13.56 -9.46
C ASN A 255 -21.63 -14.84 -10.29
N ALA A 256 -22.67 -15.27 -10.98
CA ALA A 256 -22.58 -16.38 -11.93
C ALA A 256 -23.32 -16.03 -13.21
N THR A 257 -22.76 -16.40 -14.35
CA THR A 257 -23.36 -16.17 -15.66
C THR A 257 -23.24 -17.42 -16.50
N ALA A 258 -24.34 -17.86 -17.11
CA ALA A 258 -24.32 -18.91 -18.11
C ALA A 258 -24.08 -18.32 -19.51
N GLY A 259 -23.19 -18.95 -20.27
CA GLY A 259 -22.94 -18.68 -21.68
C GLY A 259 -23.33 -19.85 -22.57
N GLU A 260 -22.99 -19.77 -23.86
CA GLU A 260 -23.22 -20.87 -24.80
C GLU A 260 -22.24 -22.02 -24.50
N GLY A 261 -22.71 -23.03 -23.76
CA GLY A 261 -21.91 -24.21 -23.41
C GLY A 261 -20.90 -23.98 -22.27
N ASN A 262 -21.11 -22.97 -21.42
CA ASN A 262 -20.27 -22.75 -20.24
C ASN A 262 -21.01 -22.02 -19.12
N ILE A 263 -20.43 -22.07 -17.94
CA ILE A 263 -20.80 -21.22 -16.80
C ILE A 263 -19.55 -20.54 -16.29
N THR A 264 -19.64 -19.23 -16.12
CA THR A 264 -18.61 -18.42 -15.47
C THR A 264 -19.07 -18.05 -14.07
N THR A 265 -18.28 -18.39 -13.07
CA THR A 265 -18.44 -17.93 -11.69
C THR A 265 -17.39 -16.88 -11.40
N THR A 266 -17.80 -15.74 -10.84
CA THR A 266 -16.90 -14.70 -10.34
C THR A 266 -17.08 -14.55 -8.84
N VAL A 267 -15.99 -14.70 -8.10
CA VAL A 267 -15.96 -14.59 -6.64
C VAL A 267 -14.97 -13.52 -6.23
N GLY A 268 -15.43 -12.48 -5.55
CA GLY A 268 -14.61 -11.43 -4.97
C GLY A 268 -14.48 -11.57 -3.46
N ILE A 269 -13.28 -11.41 -2.92
CA ILE A 269 -12.97 -11.57 -1.50
C ILE A 269 -12.13 -10.40 -1.00
N ASP A 270 -12.62 -9.69 0.01
CA ASP A 270 -11.86 -8.77 0.85
C ASP A 270 -11.42 -9.49 2.13
N PHE A 271 -10.15 -9.91 2.19
CA PHE A 271 -9.58 -10.61 3.35
C PHE A 271 -9.40 -9.72 4.59
N THR A 272 -9.64 -8.40 4.47
CA THR A 272 -9.63 -7.49 5.62
C THR A 272 -10.95 -7.45 6.38
N GLN A 273 -12.02 -7.94 5.75
CA GLN A 273 -13.37 -7.94 6.31
C GLN A 273 -13.97 -9.34 6.50
N THR A 274 -13.48 -10.32 5.74
CA THR A 274 -14.01 -11.68 5.72
C THR A 274 -13.57 -12.50 6.93
N GLU A 275 -14.47 -13.34 7.45
CA GLU A 275 -14.14 -14.31 8.50
C GLU A 275 -13.55 -15.60 7.91
N GLN A 276 -12.50 -16.15 8.54
CA GLN A 276 -11.90 -17.40 8.06
C GLN A 276 -12.85 -18.59 8.11
N ALA A 277 -13.79 -18.61 9.05
CA ALA A 277 -14.80 -19.66 9.12
C ALA A 277 -15.65 -19.71 7.85
N ASP A 278 -16.01 -18.55 7.29
CA ASP A 278 -16.74 -18.47 6.02
C ASP A 278 -15.88 -18.99 4.86
N LEU A 279 -14.61 -18.57 4.78
CA LEU A 279 -13.68 -19.03 3.74
C LEU A 279 -13.47 -20.55 3.77
N ILE A 280 -13.32 -21.14 4.96
CA ILE A 280 -13.17 -22.60 5.13
C ILE A 280 -14.48 -23.30 4.75
N THR A 281 -15.62 -22.79 5.19
CA THR A 281 -16.94 -23.39 4.90
C THR A 281 -17.23 -23.39 3.40
N MET A 282 -16.75 -22.38 2.68
CA MET A 282 -16.87 -22.27 1.24
C MET A 282 -15.77 -23.04 0.47
N GLY A 283 -14.82 -23.66 1.17
CA GLY A 283 -13.70 -24.37 0.54
C GLY A 283 -12.70 -23.46 -0.16
N LEU A 284 -12.72 -22.16 0.11
CA LEU A 284 -11.83 -21.16 -0.51
C LEU A 284 -10.43 -21.16 0.10
N ILE A 285 -10.29 -21.65 1.33
CA ILE A 285 -9.00 -21.88 1.99
C ILE A 285 -8.98 -23.24 2.69
N ASP A 286 -7.79 -23.84 2.79
CA ASP A 286 -7.60 -25.11 3.47
C ASP A 286 -7.56 -24.95 4.99
N GLY A 287 -8.62 -25.41 5.67
CA GLY A 287 -8.72 -25.42 7.13
C GLY A 287 -7.82 -26.45 7.84
N SER A 288 -7.20 -27.38 7.11
CA SER A 288 -6.36 -28.44 7.70
C SER A 288 -5.09 -27.91 8.37
N ARG A 289 -4.65 -26.70 7.99
CA ARG A 289 -3.49 -26.00 8.55
C ARG A 289 -3.81 -25.17 9.79
N GLY A 290 -5.06 -25.19 10.25
CA GLY A 290 -5.53 -24.36 11.36
C GLY A 290 -5.69 -22.89 10.99
N TYR A 291 -6.06 -22.07 11.98
CA TYR A 291 -6.22 -20.63 11.80
C TYR A 291 -4.88 -20.00 11.44
N GLN A 292 -4.78 -19.37 10.28
CA GLN A 292 -3.58 -18.63 9.87
C GLN A 292 -3.77 -17.15 10.19
N GLU A 293 -2.73 -16.42 10.55
CA GLU A 293 -2.88 -14.97 10.77
C GLU A 293 -3.16 -14.20 9.46
N TYR A 294 -2.67 -14.76 8.34
CA TYR A 294 -2.87 -14.24 6.99
C TYR A 294 -2.61 -15.30 5.91
N LEU A 295 -3.04 -15.00 4.67
CA LEU A 295 -2.71 -15.79 3.48
C LEU A 295 -1.44 -15.25 2.81
N SER A 296 -0.44 -16.11 2.66
CA SER A 296 0.84 -15.79 2.02
C SER A 296 0.69 -15.71 0.50
N LEU A 297 1.06 -14.58 -0.12
CA LEU A 297 1.12 -14.43 -1.57
C LEU A 297 2.09 -15.44 -2.17
N LYS A 298 3.29 -15.56 -1.58
CA LYS A 298 4.32 -16.48 -2.08
C LYS A 298 3.81 -17.91 -2.13
N THR A 299 3.25 -18.42 -1.03
CA THR A 299 2.71 -19.79 -0.99
C THR A 299 1.51 -19.96 -1.93
N THR A 300 0.69 -18.91 -2.11
CA THR A 300 -0.44 -18.93 -3.05
C THR A 300 0.04 -19.08 -4.49
N ILE A 301 1.03 -18.28 -4.91
CA ILE A 301 1.64 -18.36 -6.25
C ILE A 301 2.29 -19.74 -6.46
N GLU A 302 3.10 -20.21 -5.52
CA GLU A 302 3.74 -21.54 -5.60
C GLU A 302 2.68 -22.66 -5.75
N GLY A 303 1.56 -22.53 -5.05
CA GLY A 303 0.41 -23.44 -5.17
C GLY A 303 -0.20 -23.42 -6.57
N PHE A 304 -0.51 -22.24 -7.10
CA PHE A 304 -1.07 -22.07 -8.45
C PHE A 304 -0.12 -22.54 -9.56
N GLU A 305 1.16 -22.20 -9.49
CA GLU A 305 2.16 -22.66 -10.45
C GLU A 305 2.33 -24.19 -10.41
N SER A 306 2.25 -24.80 -9.23
CA SER A 306 2.29 -26.27 -9.10
C SER A 306 1.09 -26.97 -9.75
N GLN A 307 -0.03 -26.26 -9.92
CA GLN A 307 -1.23 -26.72 -10.62
C GLN A 307 -1.24 -26.33 -12.11
N GLY A 308 -0.17 -25.73 -12.62
CA GLY A 308 -0.01 -25.38 -14.02
C GLY A 308 -0.49 -23.99 -14.41
N MET A 309 -0.81 -23.11 -13.44
CA MET A 309 -1.15 -21.72 -13.73
C MET A 309 0.09 -20.89 -14.07
N THR A 310 -0.07 -19.86 -14.89
CA THR A 310 0.96 -18.84 -15.13
C THR A 310 0.65 -17.60 -14.29
N CYS A 311 1.57 -17.18 -13.43
CA CYS A 311 1.40 -16.03 -12.54
C CYS A 311 2.32 -14.86 -12.93
N VAL A 312 1.77 -13.64 -12.96
CA VAL A 312 2.51 -12.40 -13.23
C VAL A 312 2.20 -11.38 -12.14
N THR A 313 3.24 -10.83 -11.50
CA THR A 313 3.10 -9.83 -10.44
C THR A 313 3.55 -8.45 -10.92
N SER A 314 2.79 -7.40 -10.59
CA SER A 314 3.11 -5.99 -10.87
C SER A 314 2.75 -5.12 -9.65
N PRO A 315 3.49 -4.03 -9.38
CA PRO A 315 4.74 -3.65 -10.02
C PRO A 315 5.89 -4.52 -9.50
N GLN A 316 7.00 -4.56 -10.23
CA GLN A 316 8.23 -5.21 -9.78
C GLN A 316 9.07 -4.19 -9.01
N TYR A 317 9.09 -4.33 -7.69
CA TYR A 317 9.91 -3.49 -6.83
C TYR A 317 11.37 -3.91 -6.91
N LYS A 318 12.24 -2.97 -7.31
CA LYS A 318 13.70 -3.12 -7.26
C LYS A 318 14.23 -2.78 -5.86
#